data_AF-A0A095C2T2-F1
#
_entry.id   AF-A0A095C2T2-F1
#
_cell.length_a   1.000
_cell.length_b   1.000
_cell.length_c   1.000
_cell.angle_alpha   90.00
_cell.angle_beta   90.00
_cell.angle_gamma   90.00
#
_symmetry.space_group_name_H-M   'P 1'
#
loop_
_entity.id
_entity.type
_entity.pdbx_description
1 polymer ?
#
loop_
_entity_poly.entity_id
_entity_poly.type
_entity_poly.pdbx_seq_one_letter_code
_entity_poly.pdbx_strand_id
1 'polypeptide(L)'
;MPTPFFADLVRELAQEGGTGPLTPTGAVPGHRRFADIVPVDTPFHYAISGITQTAQWEVGFGRIDGGGRLLRDVVAASSNDGEHVDFSPGLKTIALTVGAGWFADSDAAQDMVEAGLASLTGAIAAKQPLSTTHEAVATGAIDDMLTVRRGSGWVNIPLSSLAFRGDDGRHALTGPLGAPNGSAAAPAIGFDTDPDSGLFRAGADILGFAAGGSERMRIDGSGNVGIGCTPLGVTRLQVRIASDRRFTVFANGIDSCFGYMNDGGSWVDTLLCGNPLRLGVGGSERVRLEGSGVFRPAADNNQTLGAAAQRWAVLYAGTGTINTSDARDKTWRGAATAAEVRAAKRIAAELGFFQWHDAIAEKGAEGARHHFGVRAQAVWAVMADEGLIEPIAEGGAPSSRYAFLCHDQWDEEADEGRPAGDRFGIRTDQLALFLIAAQDARLAALEAAA
;
A
#
# COMPACT_ATOMS: atom_id res chain seq x y z
N MET A 1 54.99 -28.10 47.33
CA MET A 1 56.39 -28.48 47.53
C MET A 1 57.09 -27.36 48.29
N PRO A 2 57.73 -27.60 49.44
CA PRO A 2 58.58 -26.58 50.06
C PRO A 2 59.71 -26.22 49.10
N THR A 3 59.96 -24.93 48.89
CA THR A 3 61.02 -24.45 48.00
C THR A 3 62.37 -24.74 48.67
N PRO A 4 63.20 -25.65 48.13
CA PRO A 4 64.52 -25.90 48.71
C PRO A 4 65.42 -24.68 48.53
N PHE A 5 66.33 -24.49 49.48
CA PHE A 5 67.35 -23.46 49.38
C PHE A 5 68.47 -23.90 48.46
N PHE A 6 68.91 -22.98 47.59
CA PHE A 6 69.97 -23.20 46.63
C PHE A 6 71.11 -22.22 46.89
N ALA A 7 72.34 -22.74 46.85
CA ALA A 7 73.53 -21.92 46.88
C ALA A 7 74.69 -22.63 46.17
N ASP A 8 75.48 -21.85 45.44
CA ASP A 8 76.62 -22.38 44.68
C ASP A 8 77.83 -22.69 45.56
N LEU A 9 78.63 -23.67 45.14
CA LEU A 9 79.94 -23.98 45.73
C LEU A 9 79.90 -24.24 47.25
N VAL A 10 78.84 -24.85 47.80
CA VAL A 10 78.78 -25.20 49.23
C VAL A 10 79.22 -26.65 49.43
N ARG A 11 80.40 -26.87 50.01
CA ARG A 11 80.94 -28.20 50.31
C ARG A 11 81.93 -28.15 51.46
N GLU A 12 81.74 -29.00 52.45
CA GLU A 12 82.57 -29.07 53.65
C GLU A 12 83.03 -30.50 53.94
N LEU A 13 84.12 -30.62 54.70
CA LEU A 13 84.61 -31.88 55.24
C LEU A 13 83.86 -32.21 56.53
N ALA A 14 83.65 -33.50 56.81
CA ALA A 14 83.23 -34.01 58.11
C ALA A 14 84.07 -35.23 58.47
N GLN A 15 84.31 -35.45 59.77
CA GLN A 15 85.13 -36.57 60.25
C GLN A 15 84.35 -37.51 61.19
N GLU A 16 83.29 -36.98 61.81
CA GLU A 16 82.44 -37.72 62.74
C GLU A 16 81.70 -38.86 62.02
N GLY A 17 81.40 -39.91 62.77
CA GLY A 17 80.61 -41.05 62.32
C GLY A 17 79.27 -41.14 63.03
N GLY A 18 78.45 -42.11 62.63
CA GLY A 18 77.15 -42.38 63.23
C GLY A 18 75.99 -42.24 62.24
N THR A 19 74.80 -42.62 62.74
CA THR A 19 73.51 -42.45 62.07
C THR A 19 72.84 -41.11 62.37
N GLY A 20 73.42 -40.27 63.24
CA GLY A 20 72.86 -38.98 63.65
C GLY A 20 73.24 -37.79 62.76
N PRO A 21 73.08 -36.56 63.28
CA PRO A 21 73.57 -35.35 62.64
C PRO A 21 75.08 -35.39 62.45
N LEU A 22 75.57 -34.85 61.33
CA LEU A 22 77.01 -34.77 61.05
C LEU A 22 77.50 -33.34 61.16
N THR A 23 78.60 -33.13 61.87
CA THR A 23 79.20 -31.79 62.03
C THR A 23 80.18 -31.50 60.88
N PRO A 24 79.91 -30.49 60.04
CA PRO A 24 80.91 -29.96 59.11
C PRO A 24 82.08 -29.35 59.88
N THR A 25 83.30 -29.67 59.45
CA THR A 25 84.56 -29.31 60.12
C THR A 25 85.34 -28.24 59.34
N GLY A 26 84.87 -27.86 58.15
CA GLY A 26 85.39 -26.77 57.35
C GLY A 26 85.23 -26.96 55.84
N ALA A 27 85.20 -25.85 55.09
CA ALA A 27 85.09 -25.85 53.64
C ALA A 27 86.21 -26.63 52.94
N VAL A 28 85.82 -27.42 51.94
CA VAL A 28 86.76 -27.97 50.95
C VAL A 28 87.39 -26.79 50.18
N PRO A 29 88.67 -26.84 49.78
CA PRO A 29 89.27 -25.77 48.97
C PRO A 29 88.40 -25.40 47.75
N GLY A 30 88.22 -24.10 47.53
CA GLY A 30 87.36 -23.57 46.47
C GLY A 30 85.85 -23.57 46.77
N HIS A 31 85.44 -24.01 47.96
CA HIS A 31 84.04 -24.06 48.39
C HIS A 31 83.78 -23.15 49.61
N ARG A 32 82.49 -22.92 49.89
CA ARG A 32 81.96 -22.12 51.00
C ARG A 32 81.43 -23.04 52.10
N ARG A 33 81.44 -22.53 53.35
CA ARG A 33 80.91 -23.28 54.50
C ARG A 33 79.38 -23.30 54.48
N PHE A 34 78.79 -24.34 55.07
CA PHE A 34 77.35 -24.40 55.26
C PHE A 34 76.87 -23.29 56.20
N ALA A 35 77.58 -23.10 57.32
CA ALA A 35 77.23 -22.10 58.34
C ALA A 35 77.26 -20.64 57.84
N ASP A 36 78.02 -20.36 56.77
CA ASP A 36 78.14 -19.01 56.22
C ASP A 36 77.01 -18.67 55.24
N ILE A 37 76.38 -19.67 54.61
CA ILE A 37 75.52 -19.49 53.43
C ILE A 37 74.12 -20.07 53.59
N VAL A 38 73.98 -21.21 54.27
CA VAL A 38 72.68 -21.85 54.45
C VAL A 38 72.07 -21.36 55.76
N PRO A 39 70.92 -20.65 55.74
CA PRO A 39 70.30 -20.21 56.97
C PRO A 39 69.87 -21.41 57.81
N VAL A 40 70.00 -21.28 59.14
CA VAL A 40 69.61 -22.32 60.09
C VAL A 40 68.16 -22.76 59.84
N ASP A 41 67.90 -24.06 59.96
CA ASP A 41 66.61 -24.71 59.74
C ASP A 41 66.01 -24.55 58.34
N THR A 42 66.78 -24.03 57.38
CA THR A 42 66.31 -23.94 55.99
C THR A 42 66.55 -25.26 55.26
N PRO A 43 65.53 -25.82 54.62
CA PRO A 43 65.65 -27.09 53.91
C PRO A 43 66.46 -26.98 52.62
N PHE A 44 67.38 -27.93 52.38
CA PHE A 44 68.14 -28.06 51.14
C PHE A 44 68.45 -29.54 50.84
N HIS A 45 68.83 -29.84 49.59
CA HIS A 45 69.33 -31.17 49.26
C HIS A 45 70.82 -31.28 49.59
N TYR A 46 71.20 -32.30 50.34
CA TYR A 46 72.59 -32.60 50.64
C TYR A 46 73.09 -33.83 49.88
N ALA A 47 74.40 -33.90 49.69
CA ALA A 47 75.12 -35.09 49.26
C ALA A 47 76.34 -35.31 50.15
N ILE A 48 76.41 -36.48 50.80
CA ILE A 48 77.53 -36.93 51.60
C ILE A 48 78.27 -38.02 50.81
N SER A 49 79.58 -37.91 50.74
CA SER A 49 80.45 -38.91 50.12
C SER A 49 81.67 -39.14 50.98
N GLY A 50 81.88 -40.39 51.41
CA GLY A 50 83.06 -40.81 52.13
C GLY A 50 84.31 -40.70 51.26
N ILE A 51 85.36 -40.06 51.79
CA ILE A 51 86.67 -40.00 51.12
C ILE A 51 87.52 -41.17 51.59
N THR A 52 87.60 -41.42 52.90
CA THR A 52 88.33 -42.57 53.44
C THR A 52 87.57 -43.88 53.27
N GLN A 53 86.24 -43.82 53.24
CA GLN A 53 85.35 -44.96 53.02
C GLN A 53 84.51 -44.69 51.77
N THR A 54 85.08 -44.93 50.59
CA THR A 54 84.49 -44.53 49.30
C THR A 54 83.18 -45.26 48.97
N ALA A 55 82.87 -46.35 49.65
CA ALA A 55 81.59 -47.06 49.51
C ALA A 55 80.44 -46.35 50.25
N GLN A 56 80.72 -45.47 51.22
CA GLN A 56 79.70 -44.77 52.00
C GLN A 56 79.29 -43.47 51.32
N TRP A 57 78.05 -43.38 50.86
CA TRP A 57 77.49 -42.16 50.28
C TRP A 57 75.99 -42.05 50.57
N GLU A 58 75.50 -40.82 50.66
CA GLU A 58 74.09 -40.54 50.91
C GLU A 58 73.70 -39.23 50.25
N VAL A 59 72.54 -39.20 49.60
CA VAL A 59 71.91 -37.96 49.15
C VAL A 59 70.53 -37.88 49.77
N GLY A 60 70.12 -36.67 50.14
CA GLY A 60 68.85 -36.51 50.83
C GLY A 60 68.48 -35.06 51.01
N PHE A 61 67.44 -34.86 51.81
CA PHE A 61 66.93 -33.57 52.19
C PHE A 61 67.23 -33.32 53.66
N GLY A 62 67.78 -32.16 53.97
CA GLY A 62 68.24 -31.85 55.32
C GLY A 62 68.32 -30.36 55.58
N ARG A 63 68.80 -30.02 56.77
CA ARG A 63 68.94 -28.65 57.25
C ARG A 63 70.20 -28.53 58.10
N ILE A 64 70.70 -27.31 58.26
CA ILE A 64 71.74 -27.03 59.26
C ILE A 64 71.05 -26.58 60.54
N ASP A 65 71.36 -27.23 61.67
CA ASP A 65 70.85 -26.82 62.98
C ASP A 65 71.59 -25.60 63.54
N GLY A 66 71.11 -25.03 64.65
CA GLY A 66 71.75 -23.89 65.31
C GLY A 66 73.18 -24.17 65.83
N GLY A 67 73.59 -25.43 65.87
CA GLY A 67 74.96 -25.86 66.19
C GLY A 67 75.84 -26.07 64.97
N GLY A 68 75.36 -25.78 63.76
CA GLY A 68 76.07 -25.96 62.50
C GLY A 68 76.08 -27.40 61.98
N ARG A 69 75.31 -28.32 62.59
CA ARG A 69 75.29 -29.74 62.21
C ARG A 69 74.28 -29.98 61.11
N LEU A 70 74.61 -30.84 60.16
CA LEU A 70 73.67 -31.33 59.17
C LEU A 70 72.68 -32.30 59.82
N LEU A 71 71.43 -31.87 59.94
CA LEU A 71 70.29 -32.74 60.17
C LEU A 71 69.89 -33.40 58.86
N ARG A 72 69.87 -34.73 58.86
CA ARG A 72 69.52 -35.55 57.71
C ARG A 72 68.05 -35.93 57.86
N ASP A 73 67.13 -35.08 57.37
CA ASP A 73 65.69 -35.26 57.65
C ASP A 73 65.09 -36.41 56.82
N VAL A 74 65.44 -36.49 55.54
CA VAL A 74 64.94 -37.51 54.61
C VAL A 74 66.10 -37.99 53.75
N VAL A 75 66.26 -39.30 53.59
CA VAL A 75 67.20 -39.88 52.64
C VAL A 75 66.50 -40.07 51.30
N ALA A 76 67.09 -39.55 50.22
CA ALA A 76 66.58 -39.72 48.88
C ALA A 76 67.18 -40.95 48.19
N ALA A 77 68.48 -41.18 48.39
CA ALA A 77 69.18 -42.40 48.00
C ALA A 77 70.47 -42.54 48.80
N SER A 78 70.91 -43.75 49.09
CA SER A 78 72.13 -43.98 49.85
C SER A 78 72.78 -45.30 49.51
N SER A 79 74.01 -45.47 49.98
CA SER A 79 74.72 -46.76 50.00
C SER A 79 74.14 -47.76 51.02
N ASN A 80 73.06 -47.41 51.72
CA ASN A 80 72.35 -48.25 52.69
C ASN A 80 70.89 -48.44 52.28
N ASP A 81 70.67 -48.78 51.00
CA ASP A 81 69.35 -49.08 50.41
C ASP A 81 68.27 -48.00 50.64
N GLY A 82 68.68 -46.72 50.65
CA GLY A 82 67.77 -45.59 50.83
C GLY A 82 67.47 -45.22 52.28
N GLU A 83 68.06 -45.93 53.25
CA GLU A 83 68.05 -45.58 54.67
C GLU A 83 69.28 -44.72 55.04
N HIS A 84 69.28 -44.16 56.25
CA HIS A 84 70.45 -43.43 56.76
C HIS A 84 71.68 -44.32 56.81
N VAL A 85 72.77 -43.86 56.20
CA VAL A 85 74.09 -44.48 56.32
C VAL A 85 74.62 -44.23 57.72
N ASP A 86 75.08 -45.30 58.38
CA ASP A 86 75.94 -45.21 59.57
C ASP A 86 77.37 -44.94 59.12
N PHE A 87 77.73 -43.67 59.04
CA PHE A 87 79.05 -43.29 58.54
C PHE A 87 80.14 -43.70 59.52
N SER A 88 81.20 -44.35 59.05
CA SER A 88 82.34 -44.65 59.91
C SER A 88 83.16 -43.37 60.18
N PRO A 89 83.82 -43.23 61.36
CA PRO A 89 84.76 -42.14 61.58
C PRO A 89 85.84 -42.10 60.49
N GLY A 90 86.12 -40.92 59.94
CA GLY A 90 87.00 -40.74 58.79
C GLY A 90 86.55 -39.61 57.87
N LEU A 91 87.43 -39.15 56.98
CA LEU A 91 87.17 -38.00 56.12
C LEU A 91 86.00 -38.29 55.15
N LYS A 92 84.99 -37.42 55.15
CA LYS A 92 83.90 -37.39 54.16
C LYS A 92 83.63 -35.95 53.74
N THR A 93 82.98 -35.77 52.59
CA THR A 93 82.50 -34.46 52.16
C THR A 93 81.00 -34.40 52.20
N ILE A 94 80.48 -33.27 52.64
CA ILE A 94 79.07 -32.88 52.61
C ILE A 94 78.95 -31.75 51.58
N ALA A 95 78.04 -31.83 50.63
CA ALA A 95 77.78 -30.82 49.61
C ALA A 95 76.30 -30.43 49.58
N LEU A 96 76.00 -29.16 49.32
CA LEU A 96 74.66 -28.75 48.89
C LEU A 96 74.52 -29.12 47.42
N THR A 97 73.45 -29.81 47.06
CA THR A 97 73.17 -30.25 45.70
C THR A 97 71.73 -29.92 45.32
N VAL A 98 71.30 -30.36 44.14
CA VAL A 98 69.90 -30.39 43.73
C VAL A 98 69.50 -31.85 43.53
N GLY A 99 68.45 -32.29 44.21
CA GLY A 99 67.90 -33.63 44.02
C GLY A 99 67.19 -33.76 42.67
N ALA A 100 67.51 -34.80 41.89
CA ALA A 100 66.86 -35.08 40.61
C ALA A 100 65.33 -35.23 40.71
N GLY A 101 64.82 -35.73 41.85
CA GLY A 101 63.38 -35.85 42.10
C GLY A 101 62.64 -34.51 42.07
N TRP A 102 63.27 -33.41 42.51
CA TRP A 102 62.65 -32.08 42.47
C TRP A 102 62.40 -31.58 41.04
N PHE A 103 63.30 -31.87 40.09
CA PHE A 103 63.11 -31.53 38.68
C PHE A 103 61.95 -32.33 38.08
N ALA A 104 61.93 -33.65 38.31
CA ALA A 104 60.84 -34.51 37.82
C ALA A 104 59.46 -34.08 38.34
N ASP A 105 59.36 -33.73 39.62
CA ASP A 105 58.12 -33.25 40.21
C ASP A 105 57.71 -31.86 39.70
N SER A 106 58.67 -30.99 39.39
CA SER A 106 58.42 -29.66 38.84
C SER A 106 57.91 -29.73 37.39
N ASP A 107 58.50 -30.59 36.56
CA ASP A 107 58.07 -30.85 35.19
C ASP A 107 56.64 -31.43 35.18
N ALA A 108 56.37 -32.42 36.03
CA ALA A 108 55.02 -33.00 36.17
C ALA A 108 53.96 -31.95 36.58
N ALA A 109 54.31 -31.02 37.47
CA ALA A 109 53.41 -29.94 37.86
C ALA A 109 53.13 -28.96 36.70
N GLN A 110 54.14 -28.68 35.86
CA GLN A 110 53.97 -27.85 34.66
C GLN A 110 53.05 -28.53 33.65
N ASP A 111 53.25 -29.83 33.38
CA ASP A 111 52.40 -30.60 32.47
C ASP A 111 50.93 -30.59 32.90
N MET A 112 50.67 -30.70 34.22
CA MET A 112 49.31 -30.62 34.76
C MET A 112 48.65 -29.25 34.52
N VAL A 113 49.41 -28.15 34.64
CA VAL A 113 48.91 -26.79 34.39
C VAL A 113 48.63 -26.60 32.89
N GLU A 114 49.52 -27.05 32.02
CA GLU A 114 49.36 -26.95 30.57
C GLU A 114 48.13 -27.74 30.08
N ALA A 115 47.92 -28.96 30.60
CA ALA A 115 46.74 -29.77 30.30
C ALA A 115 45.44 -29.10 30.78
N GLY A 116 45.45 -28.51 31.98
CA GLY A 116 44.32 -27.76 32.53
C GLY A 116 43.96 -26.54 31.68
N LEU A 117 44.97 -25.79 31.24
CA LEU A 117 44.79 -24.62 30.38
C LEU A 117 44.21 -25.01 29.02
N ALA A 118 44.75 -26.06 28.38
CA ALA A 118 44.24 -26.56 27.11
C ALA A 118 42.76 -27.00 27.18
N SER A 119 42.38 -27.68 28.28
CA SER A 119 40.98 -28.05 28.54
C SER A 119 40.08 -26.84 28.68
N LEU A 120 40.53 -25.81 29.42
CA LEU A 120 39.77 -24.58 29.60
C LEU A 120 39.61 -23.80 28.29
N THR A 121 40.68 -23.72 27.48
CA THR A 121 40.62 -23.12 26.14
C THR A 121 39.62 -23.84 25.24
N GLY A 122 39.62 -25.18 25.24
CA GLY A 122 38.62 -25.98 24.51
C GLY A 122 37.19 -25.75 25.00
N ALA A 123 36.99 -25.67 26.32
CA ALA A 123 35.69 -25.40 26.92
C ALA A 123 35.16 -24.00 26.57
N ILE A 124 36.02 -22.97 26.56
CA ILE A 124 35.66 -21.59 26.19
C ILE A 124 35.31 -21.51 24.70
N ALA A 125 36.11 -22.10 23.82
CA ALA A 125 35.83 -22.14 22.38
C ALA A 125 34.49 -22.86 22.04
N ALA A 126 34.05 -23.80 22.88
CA ALA A 126 32.76 -24.47 22.73
C ALA A 126 31.55 -23.65 23.24
N LYS A 127 31.76 -22.50 23.90
CA LYS A 127 30.69 -21.59 24.31
C LYS A 127 30.49 -20.49 23.26
N GLN A 128 29.25 -20.00 23.17
CA GLN A 128 28.92 -18.81 22.36
C GLN A 128 29.63 -17.57 22.94
N PRO A 129 30.04 -16.59 22.11
CA PRO A 129 30.33 -15.24 22.57
C PRO A 129 29.12 -14.71 23.32
N LEU A 130 29.33 -14.12 24.49
CA LEU A 130 28.22 -13.64 25.33
C LEU A 130 27.56 -12.43 24.64
N SER A 131 26.41 -12.66 24.01
CA SER A 131 25.59 -11.66 23.31
C SER A 131 25.25 -10.42 24.15
N THR A 132 25.38 -10.48 25.48
CA THR A 132 24.97 -9.43 26.42
C THR A 132 25.96 -8.26 26.53
N THR A 133 27.05 -8.26 25.75
CA THR A 133 28.04 -7.16 25.72
C THR A 133 27.87 -6.24 24.50
N HIS A 134 26.96 -6.57 23.58
CA HIS A 134 26.65 -5.75 22.42
C HIS A 134 25.54 -4.73 22.73
N GLU A 135 25.63 -3.55 22.13
CA GLU A 135 24.57 -2.55 22.21
C GLU A 135 23.28 -3.05 21.54
N ALA A 136 22.13 -2.72 22.12
CA ALA A 136 20.84 -3.04 21.51
C ALA A 136 20.56 -2.09 20.36
N VAL A 137 20.26 -2.65 19.18
CA VAL A 137 19.83 -1.91 17.99
C VAL A 137 18.35 -2.18 17.72
N ALA A 138 17.63 -1.17 17.21
CA ALA A 138 16.18 -1.25 16.95
C ALA A 138 15.82 -1.80 15.56
N THR A 139 16.83 -1.97 14.70
CA THR A 139 16.73 -2.37 13.29
C THR A 139 17.82 -3.37 12.95
N GLY A 140 17.63 -4.11 11.86
CA GLY A 140 18.60 -5.08 11.36
C GLY A 140 18.88 -4.92 9.87
N ALA A 141 20.08 -5.32 9.44
CA ALA A 141 20.48 -5.44 8.06
C ALA A 141 20.11 -6.82 7.48
N ILE A 142 19.97 -6.91 6.15
CA ILE A 142 19.55 -8.15 5.48
C ILE A 142 20.56 -9.31 5.66
N ASP A 143 21.83 -8.97 5.85
CA ASP A 143 22.95 -9.90 6.05
C ASP A 143 23.20 -10.23 7.53
N ASP A 144 22.45 -9.62 8.45
CA ASP A 144 22.56 -9.93 9.87
C ASP A 144 22.10 -11.36 10.13
N MET A 145 22.72 -12.01 11.12
CA MET A 145 22.46 -13.40 11.46
C MET A 145 21.94 -13.52 12.89
N LEU A 146 20.82 -14.22 13.05
CA LEU A 146 20.33 -14.69 14.34
C LEU A 146 20.86 -16.11 14.59
N THR A 147 21.71 -16.27 15.59
CA THR A 147 22.17 -17.60 16.00
C THR A 147 21.14 -18.24 16.91
N VAL A 148 20.64 -19.41 16.53
CA VAL A 148 19.67 -20.18 17.33
C VAL A 148 20.20 -21.57 17.64
N ARG A 149 19.76 -22.12 18.77
CA ARG A 149 20.05 -23.51 19.12
C ARG A 149 19.10 -24.44 18.38
N ARG A 150 19.64 -25.47 17.73
CA ARG A 150 18.85 -26.54 17.08
C ARG A 150 19.37 -27.88 17.57
N GLY A 151 18.59 -28.53 18.43
CA GLY A 151 19.02 -29.76 19.12
C GLY A 151 20.24 -29.52 20.00
N SER A 152 21.29 -30.31 19.81
CA SER A 152 22.57 -30.18 20.53
C SER A 152 23.52 -29.13 19.93
N GLY A 153 23.23 -28.60 18.73
CA GLY A 153 24.11 -27.66 18.02
C GLY A 153 23.55 -26.24 17.91
N TRP A 154 24.34 -25.38 17.27
CA TRP A 154 24.01 -23.99 16.96
C TRP A 154 23.96 -23.79 15.45
N VAL A 155 23.01 -23.00 14.97
CA VAL A 155 22.87 -22.65 13.56
C VAL A 155 22.60 -21.16 13.41
N ASN A 156 23.13 -20.56 12.36
CA ASN A 156 22.87 -19.16 12.03
C ASN A 156 21.71 -19.09 11.05
N ILE A 157 20.68 -18.32 11.39
CA ILE A 157 19.53 -18.03 10.55
C ILE A 157 19.68 -16.58 10.08
N PRO A 158 19.74 -16.29 8.77
CA PRO A 158 19.82 -14.91 8.29
C PRO A 158 18.53 -14.17 8.65
N LEU A 159 18.62 -12.90 9.07
CA LEU A 159 17.44 -12.08 9.36
C LEU A 159 16.52 -11.97 8.15
N SER A 160 17.07 -12.03 6.93
CA SER A 160 16.30 -12.11 5.68
C SER A 160 15.33 -13.28 5.62
N SER A 161 15.49 -14.33 6.41
CA SER A 161 14.51 -15.44 6.50
C SER A 161 13.39 -15.21 7.52
N LEU A 162 13.44 -14.10 8.25
CA LEU A 162 12.48 -13.69 9.27
C LEU A 162 11.77 -12.39 8.87
N ALA A 163 10.75 -12.01 9.63
CA ALA A 163 10.21 -10.65 9.60
C ALA A 163 11.07 -9.76 10.50
N PHE A 164 11.73 -8.75 9.92
CA PHE A 164 12.59 -7.83 10.68
C PHE A 164 12.37 -6.38 10.26
N ARG A 165 12.65 -5.43 11.15
CA ARG A 165 12.54 -3.99 10.86
C ARG A 165 13.86 -3.50 10.26
N GLY A 166 13.83 -2.99 9.04
CA GLY A 166 14.98 -2.35 8.42
C GLY A 166 15.19 -0.91 8.93
N ASP A 167 16.33 -0.32 8.57
CA ASP A 167 16.68 1.06 8.92
C ASP A 167 15.73 2.11 8.30
N ASP A 168 15.01 1.75 7.24
CA ASP A 168 13.95 2.57 6.64
C ASP A 168 12.64 2.56 7.45
N GLY A 169 12.62 1.82 8.57
CA GLY A 169 11.50 1.67 9.48
C GLY A 169 10.45 0.66 9.02
N ARG A 170 10.59 0.03 7.85
CA ARG A 170 9.65 -0.97 7.33
C ARG A 170 9.97 -2.37 7.85
N HIS A 171 8.95 -3.20 7.95
CA HIS A 171 9.13 -4.64 8.18
C HIS A 171 9.42 -5.34 6.85
N ALA A 172 10.63 -5.87 6.69
CA ALA A 172 11.02 -6.68 5.56
C ALA A 172 10.51 -8.12 5.74
N LEU A 173 9.90 -8.66 4.70
CA LEU A 173 9.39 -10.02 4.60
C LEU A 173 9.84 -10.58 3.24
N THR A 174 10.60 -11.67 3.23
CA THR A 174 11.03 -12.34 1.98
C THR A 174 10.04 -13.41 1.51
N GLY A 175 9.08 -13.78 2.36
CA GLY A 175 8.01 -14.73 2.07
C GLY A 175 6.61 -14.10 2.11
N PRO A 176 5.56 -14.88 1.78
CA PRO A 176 4.18 -14.40 1.81
C PRO A 176 3.72 -14.07 3.24
N LEU A 177 2.93 -13.00 3.38
CA LEU A 177 2.30 -12.62 4.64
C LEU A 177 0.94 -13.33 4.77
N GLY A 178 0.84 -14.32 5.65
CA GLY A 178 -0.42 -14.93 6.05
C GLY A 178 -1.05 -14.20 7.24
N ALA A 179 -2.06 -13.36 7.00
CA ALA A 179 -2.80 -12.67 8.06
C ALA A 179 -4.04 -13.49 8.49
N PRO A 180 -4.54 -13.35 9.73
CA PRO A 180 -5.83 -13.91 10.14
C PRO A 180 -6.99 -13.30 9.32
N ASN A 181 -8.22 -13.79 9.46
CA ASN A 181 -9.35 -13.29 8.66
C ASN A 181 -9.65 -11.79 8.90
N GLY A 182 -9.63 -11.34 10.17
CA GLY A 182 -10.06 -9.98 10.54
C GLY A 182 -11.56 -9.73 10.32
N SER A 183 -11.97 -8.48 10.51
CA SER A 183 -13.31 -7.98 10.21
C SER A 183 -13.25 -6.51 9.79
N ALA A 184 -14.36 -5.93 9.36
CA ALA A 184 -14.42 -4.49 9.10
C ALA A 184 -14.10 -3.62 10.33
N ALA A 185 -14.47 -4.08 11.53
CA ALA A 185 -14.21 -3.36 12.79
C ALA A 185 -12.79 -3.60 13.34
N ALA A 186 -12.10 -4.62 12.82
CA ALA A 186 -10.75 -4.99 13.22
C ALA A 186 -10.05 -5.69 12.04
N PRO A 187 -9.51 -4.92 11.07
CA PRO A 187 -8.89 -5.48 9.88
C PRO A 187 -7.63 -6.28 10.24
N ALA A 188 -7.32 -7.32 9.45
CA ALA A 188 -6.19 -8.19 9.73
C ALA A 188 -4.83 -7.54 9.40
N ILE A 189 -4.82 -6.67 8.39
CA ILE A 189 -3.69 -5.81 8.06
C ILE A 189 -4.19 -4.38 8.21
N GLY A 190 -3.73 -3.68 9.24
CA GLY A 190 -4.17 -2.33 9.56
C GLY A 190 -3.02 -1.43 9.98
N PHE A 191 -3.35 -0.29 10.59
CA PHE A 191 -2.39 0.70 11.05
C PHE A 191 -2.36 0.76 12.58
N ASP A 192 -1.19 0.98 13.16
CA ASP A 192 -0.97 0.89 14.62
C ASP A 192 -1.87 1.84 15.43
N THR A 193 -2.05 3.08 14.95
CA THR A 193 -2.89 4.11 15.60
C THR A 193 -4.30 4.20 15.04
N ASP A 194 -4.65 3.39 14.04
CA ASP A 194 -5.95 3.35 13.38
C ASP A 194 -6.36 1.88 13.19
N PRO A 195 -6.82 1.23 14.28
CA PRO A 195 -7.09 -0.20 14.31
C PRO A 195 -8.36 -0.60 13.54
N ASP A 196 -9.12 0.37 13.03
CA ASP A 196 -10.40 0.16 12.35
C ASP A 196 -10.34 0.43 10.83
N SER A 197 -9.13 0.68 10.31
CA SER A 197 -8.84 0.92 8.90
C SER A 197 -7.79 -0.06 8.37
N GLY A 198 -8.07 -0.72 7.23
CA GLY A 198 -7.18 -1.74 6.70
C GLY A 198 -7.81 -2.77 5.76
N LEU A 199 -7.14 -3.91 5.59
CA LEU A 199 -7.56 -5.04 4.76
C LEU A 199 -8.00 -6.23 5.62
N PHE A 200 -9.08 -6.90 5.21
CA PHE A 200 -9.58 -8.12 5.86
C PHE A 200 -10.19 -9.09 4.86
N ARG A 201 -10.38 -10.34 5.27
CA ARG A 201 -11.06 -11.36 4.48
C ARG A 201 -12.54 -11.36 4.86
N ALA A 202 -13.39 -10.81 3.99
CA ALA A 202 -14.83 -10.69 4.24
C ALA A 202 -15.62 -12.00 4.01
N GLY A 203 -14.97 -13.03 3.48
CA GLY A 203 -15.54 -14.34 3.20
C GLY A 203 -14.57 -15.24 2.42
N ALA A 204 -15.03 -16.41 1.98
CA ALA A 204 -14.26 -17.25 1.06
C ALA A 204 -14.01 -16.50 -0.25
N ASP A 205 -12.75 -16.35 -0.63
CA ASP A 205 -12.32 -15.65 -1.84
C ASP A 205 -12.80 -14.19 -1.95
N ILE A 206 -13.09 -13.53 -0.82
CA ILE A 206 -13.51 -12.13 -0.79
C ILE A 206 -12.51 -11.27 0.01
N LEU A 207 -11.94 -10.27 -0.65
CA LEU A 207 -11.09 -9.24 -0.05
C LEU A 207 -11.93 -8.02 0.29
N GLY A 208 -11.86 -7.56 1.54
CA GLY A 208 -12.54 -6.36 2.05
C GLY A 208 -11.56 -5.27 2.46
N PHE A 209 -11.96 -4.02 2.26
CA PHE A 209 -11.27 -2.81 2.67
C PHE A 209 -12.14 -2.08 3.68
N ALA A 210 -11.58 -1.75 4.84
CA ALA A 210 -12.27 -1.07 5.92
C ALA A 210 -11.71 0.34 6.16
N ALA A 211 -12.58 1.26 6.57
CA ALA A 211 -12.20 2.55 7.14
C ALA A 211 -13.29 3.05 8.10
N GLY A 212 -12.89 3.44 9.32
CA GLY A 212 -13.82 3.84 10.38
C GLY A 212 -14.69 2.67 10.85
N GLY A 213 -14.11 1.47 10.92
CA GLY A 213 -14.77 0.26 11.43
C GLY A 213 -15.88 -0.35 10.55
N SER A 214 -15.98 0.10 9.30
CA SER A 214 -16.99 -0.34 8.32
C SER A 214 -16.34 -0.74 7.00
N GLU A 215 -16.91 -1.74 6.32
CA GLU A 215 -16.48 -2.14 4.98
C GLU A 215 -16.81 -1.04 3.96
N ARG A 216 -15.80 -0.54 3.26
CA ARG A 216 -15.93 0.54 2.26
C ARG A 216 -15.78 0.03 0.84
N MET A 217 -15.00 -1.02 0.63
CA MET A 217 -14.83 -1.66 -0.67
C MET A 217 -14.65 -3.17 -0.51
N ARG A 218 -15.07 -3.93 -1.51
CA ARG A 218 -14.80 -5.37 -1.60
C ARG A 218 -14.55 -5.84 -3.01
N ILE A 219 -13.79 -6.92 -3.13
CA ILE A 219 -13.58 -7.68 -4.36
C ILE A 219 -13.98 -9.12 -4.06
N ASP A 220 -14.97 -9.66 -4.78
CA ASP A 220 -15.43 -11.04 -4.59
C ASP A 220 -14.66 -12.07 -5.42
N GLY A 221 -14.94 -13.36 -5.20
CA GLY A 221 -14.26 -14.46 -5.89
C GLY A 221 -14.54 -14.54 -7.39
N SER A 222 -15.53 -13.79 -7.90
CA SER A 222 -15.79 -13.63 -9.34
C SER A 222 -15.08 -12.42 -9.94
N GLY A 223 -14.35 -11.65 -9.12
CA GLY A 223 -13.66 -10.42 -9.51
C GLY A 223 -14.57 -9.21 -9.59
N ASN A 224 -15.75 -9.24 -8.97
CA ASN A 224 -16.65 -8.10 -8.92
C ASN A 224 -16.25 -7.15 -7.79
N VAL A 225 -16.29 -5.85 -8.08
CA VAL A 225 -15.89 -4.80 -7.14
C VAL A 225 -17.12 -4.03 -6.66
N GLY A 226 -17.32 -3.98 -5.35
CA GLY A 226 -18.33 -3.12 -4.71
C GLY A 226 -17.68 -2.03 -3.88
N ILE A 227 -18.12 -0.78 -4.02
CA ILE A 227 -17.71 0.37 -3.20
C ILE A 227 -18.96 0.91 -2.50
N GLY A 228 -18.98 0.88 -1.17
CA GLY A 228 -20.15 1.22 -0.34
C GLY A 228 -21.30 0.20 -0.41
N CYS A 229 -21.05 -0.98 -1.00
CA CYS A 229 -22.03 -2.05 -1.17
C CYS A 229 -21.38 -3.42 -1.36
N THR A 230 -22.17 -4.48 -1.12
CA THR A 230 -21.93 -5.79 -1.72
C THR A 230 -22.28 -5.71 -3.22
N PRO A 231 -21.34 -6.00 -4.15
CA PRO A 231 -21.65 -6.00 -5.56
C PRO A 231 -22.64 -7.13 -5.86
N LEU A 232 -23.55 -6.89 -6.80
CA LEU A 232 -24.41 -7.95 -7.31
C LEU A 232 -23.57 -8.86 -8.22
N GLY A 233 -23.90 -10.16 -8.29
CA GLY A 233 -23.16 -11.11 -9.14
C GLY A 233 -23.17 -10.82 -10.65
N VAL A 234 -23.91 -9.78 -11.09
CA VAL A 234 -24.00 -9.31 -12.48
C VAL A 234 -23.21 -8.02 -12.73
N THR A 235 -22.65 -7.38 -11.70
CA THR A 235 -21.93 -6.11 -11.80
C THR A 235 -20.43 -6.33 -11.64
N ARG A 236 -19.61 -5.85 -12.60
CA ARG A 236 -18.14 -5.90 -12.47
C ARG A 236 -17.63 -4.82 -11.53
N LEU A 237 -18.25 -3.63 -11.58
CA LEU A 237 -17.96 -2.51 -10.69
C LEU A 237 -19.28 -1.86 -10.30
N GLN A 238 -19.52 -1.73 -9.00
CA GLN A 238 -20.68 -1.05 -8.45
C GLN A 238 -20.24 -0.07 -7.36
N VAL A 239 -20.62 1.20 -7.52
CA VAL A 239 -20.35 2.26 -6.55
C VAL A 239 -21.67 2.77 -6.00
N ARG A 240 -21.79 2.77 -4.68
CA ARG A 240 -23.00 3.15 -3.96
C ARG A 240 -22.66 4.11 -2.82
N ILE A 241 -23.54 5.08 -2.60
CA ILE A 241 -23.54 5.91 -1.39
C ILE A 241 -24.94 5.74 -0.78
N ALA A 242 -25.01 5.19 0.43
CA ALA A 242 -26.26 4.73 1.06
C ALA A 242 -26.97 3.63 0.23
N SER A 243 -28.28 3.69 0.04
CA SER A 243 -29.08 2.74 -0.76
C SER A 243 -28.90 2.94 -2.28
N ASP A 244 -28.38 4.11 -2.69
CA ASP A 244 -28.48 4.63 -4.05
C ASP A 244 -27.26 4.28 -4.92
N ARG A 245 -27.49 3.63 -6.06
CA ARG A 245 -26.47 3.10 -6.99
C ARG A 245 -25.92 4.14 -7.97
N ARG A 246 -25.02 5.01 -7.53
CA ARG A 246 -24.59 6.14 -8.36
C ARG A 246 -23.80 5.78 -9.63
N PHE A 247 -23.10 4.64 -9.68
CA PHE A 247 -22.33 4.24 -10.86
C PHE A 247 -22.21 2.71 -10.94
N THR A 248 -22.52 2.12 -12.10
CA THR A 248 -22.40 0.67 -12.29
C THR A 248 -21.90 0.33 -13.70
N VAL A 249 -20.97 -0.62 -13.76
CA VAL A 249 -20.61 -1.38 -14.96
C VAL A 249 -21.09 -2.81 -14.76
N PHE A 250 -21.97 -3.28 -15.62
CA PHE A 250 -22.58 -4.61 -15.51
C PHE A 250 -22.48 -5.40 -16.79
N ALA A 251 -22.46 -6.72 -16.65
CA ALA A 251 -22.55 -7.64 -17.77
C ALA A 251 -24.00 -8.13 -17.86
N ASN A 252 -24.63 -7.94 -19.02
CA ASN A 252 -25.91 -8.59 -19.32
C ASN A 252 -25.68 -9.58 -20.47
N GLY A 253 -25.29 -10.81 -20.12
CA GLY A 253 -24.85 -11.81 -21.11
C GLY A 253 -23.47 -11.46 -21.69
N ILE A 254 -23.40 -11.27 -23.01
CA ILE A 254 -22.15 -10.93 -23.76
C ILE A 254 -21.83 -9.43 -23.77
N ASP A 255 -22.75 -8.60 -23.31
CA ASP A 255 -22.69 -7.15 -23.48
C ASP A 255 -22.27 -6.45 -22.17
N SER A 256 -21.31 -5.52 -22.28
CA SER A 256 -20.87 -4.66 -21.18
C SER A 256 -21.65 -3.35 -21.18
N CYS A 257 -22.43 -3.13 -20.13
CA CYS A 257 -23.29 -1.97 -19.97
C CYS A 257 -22.64 -0.92 -19.05
N PHE A 258 -22.91 0.35 -19.32
CA PHE A 258 -22.50 1.50 -18.49
C PHE A 258 -23.75 2.27 -18.04
N GLY A 259 -23.86 2.68 -16.78
CA GLY A 259 -25.02 3.46 -16.34
C GLY A 259 -24.90 4.11 -14.97
N TYR A 260 -25.73 5.15 -14.77
CA TYR A 260 -25.96 5.84 -13.50
C TYR A 260 -27.37 5.46 -13.00
N MET A 261 -27.50 5.01 -11.74
CA MET A 261 -28.82 4.70 -11.15
C MET A 261 -29.08 5.65 -9.97
N ASN A 262 -30.23 6.30 -9.94
CA ASN A 262 -30.68 7.01 -8.74
C ASN A 262 -31.80 6.19 -8.05
N ASP A 263 -31.82 6.16 -6.73
CA ASP A 263 -32.90 5.50 -5.98
C ASP A 263 -34.22 6.23 -6.24
N GLY A 264 -35.28 5.45 -6.42
CA GLY A 264 -36.60 5.94 -6.82
C GLY A 264 -37.03 5.53 -8.23
N GLY A 265 -36.28 4.67 -8.92
CA GLY A 265 -36.66 4.17 -10.25
C GLY A 265 -36.49 5.22 -11.36
N SER A 266 -35.63 6.22 -11.14
CA SER A 266 -35.34 7.26 -12.12
C SER A 266 -34.11 6.91 -12.98
N TRP A 267 -34.37 6.50 -14.23
CA TRP A 267 -33.39 6.07 -15.22
C TRP A 267 -32.78 7.26 -15.97
N VAL A 268 -31.46 7.39 -15.90
CA VAL A 268 -30.64 8.01 -16.96
C VAL A 268 -29.74 6.91 -17.50
N ASP A 269 -30.33 5.99 -18.27
CA ASP A 269 -29.55 4.96 -18.94
C ASP A 269 -28.62 5.60 -19.97
N THR A 270 -27.43 5.05 -20.12
CA THR A 270 -26.63 5.19 -21.34
C THR A 270 -26.21 3.78 -21.70
N LEU A 271 -27.16 2.98 -22.19
CA LEU A 271 -26.90 1.58 -22.53
C LEU A 271 -26.14 1.51 -23.87
N LEU A 272 -24.85 1.16 -23.83
CA LEU A 272 -23.94 1.23 -24.98
C LEU A 272 -23.75 -0.09 -25.75
N CYS A 273 -24.46 -1.16 -25.41
CA CYS A 273 -24.15 -2.51 -25.91
C CYS A 273 -25.39 -3.26 -26.40
N GLY A 274 -25.33 -3.75 -27.65
CA GLY A 274 -26.36 -4.57 -28.31
C GLY A 274 -27.73 -3.94 -28.48
N ASN A 275 -27.92 -2.70 -28.00
CA ASN A 275 -29.20 -2.02 -27.85
C ASN A 275 -29.08 -0.54 -28.23
N PRO A 276 -30.20 0.14 -28.55
CA PRO A 276 -30.22 1.58 -28.77
C PRO A 276 -29.65 2.35 -27.57
N LEU A 277 -28.91 3.43 -27.83
CA LEU A 277 -28.59 4.43 -26.82
C LEU A 277 -29.89 5.13 -26.43
N ARG A 278 -30.28 5.02 -25.15
CA ARG A 278 -31.47 5.66 -24.59
C ARG A 278 -31.02 6.83 -23.73
N LEU A 279 -31.79 7.91 -23.68
CA LEU A 279 -31.57 9.04 -22.77
C LEU A 279 -32.88 9.27 -22.01
N GLY A 280 -32.82 9.20 -20.68
CA GLY A 280 -33.99 9.34 -19.80
C GLY A 280 -33.88 10.51 -18.83
N VAL A 281 -35.03 11.00 -18.36
CA VAL A 281 -35.14 12.01 -17.29
C VAL A 281 -36.35 11.66 -16.43
N GLY A 282 -36.15 11.57 -15.11
CA GLY A 282 -37.25 11.32 -14.16
C GLY A 282 -37.87 9.93 -14.31
N GLY A 283 -37.07 8.90 -14.60
CA GLY A 283 -37.59 7.52 -14.73
C GLY A 283 -38.17 7.15 -16.08
N SER A 284 -38.27 8.12 -16.99
CA SER A 284 -38.85 7.92 -18.31
C SER A 284 -37.79 8.12 -19.38
N GLU A 285 -37.72 7.20 -20.33
CA GLU A 285 -36.99 7.39 -21.59
C GLU A 285 -37.57 8.63 -22.30
N ARG A 286 -36.70 9.53 -22.75
CA ARG A 286 -37.08 10.74 -23.50
C ARG A 286 -36.72 10.55 -24.96
N VAL A 287 -35.47 10.25 -25.30
CA VAL A 287 -35.06 10.05 -26.69
C VAL A 287 -34.16 8.82 -26.81
N ARG A 288 -34.04 8.29 -28.02
CA ARG A 288 -33.09 7.21 -28.31
C ARG A 288 -32.46 7.29 -29.68
N LEU A 289 -31.25 6.76 -29.78
CA LEU A 289 -30.56 6.45 -31.02
C LEU A 289 -30.58 4.94 -31.22
N GLU A 290 -31.32 4.49 -32.24
CA GLU A 290 -31.44 3.07 -32.58
C GLU A 290 -30.17 2.50 -33.22
N GLY A 291 -30.05 1.17 -33.25
CA GLY A 291 -28.96 0.49 -33.97
C GLY A 291 -28.95 0.77 -35.48
N SER A 292 -30.09 1.21 -36.03
CA SER A 292 -30.23 1.69 -37.41
C SER A 292 -29.65 3.10 -37.63
N GLY A 293 -29.30 3.82 -36.56
CA GLY A 293 -28.90 5.23 -36.59
C GLY A 293 -30.08 6.21 -36.48
N VAL A 294 -31.31 5.73 -36.36
CA VAL A 294 -32.49 6.60 -36.20
C VAL A 294 -32.49 7.24 -34.81
N PHE A 295 -32.44 8.57 -34.78
CA PHE A 295 -32.68 9.36 -33.57
C PHE A 295 -34.16 9.75 -33.48
N ARG A 296 -34.85 9.32 -32.42
CA ARG A 296 -36.30 9.50 -32.29
C ARG A 296 -36.77 9.72 -30.85
N PRO A 297 -37.98 10.28 -30.68
CA PRO A 297 -38.64 10.30 -29.38
C PRO A 297 -38.92 8.89 -28.84
N ALA A 298 -39.00 8.77 -27.52
CA ALA A 298 -39.33 7.53 -26.83
C ALA A 298 -40.79 7.10 -27.06
N ALA A 299 -41.69 8.07 -27.21
CA ALA A 299 -43.12 7.88 -27.43
C ALA A 299 -43.60 8.68 -28.64
N ASP A 300 -44.56 8.12 -29.39
CA ASP A 300 -45.16 8.76 -30.56
C ASP A 300 -45.96 10.02 -30.16
N ASN A 301 -45.81 11.08 -30.94
CA ASN A 301 -46.53 12.36 -30.82
C ASN A 301 -46.59 12.98 -29.40
N ASN A 302 -45.57 12.77 -28.56
CA ASN A 302 -45.56 13.23 -27.16
C ASN A 302 -44.48 14.28 -26.83
N GLN A 303 -43.53 14.51 -27.73
CA GLN A 303 -42.34 15.30 -27.44
C GLN A 303 -42.11 16.37 -28.50
N THR A 304 -41.92 17.61 -28.04
CA THR A 304 -41.57 18.75 -28.88
C THR A 304 -40.06 18.83 -29.08
N LEU A 305 -39.62 19.16 -30.30
CA LEU A 305 -38.21 19.45 -30.59
C LEU A 305 -37.92 20.93 -30.37
N GLY A 306 -37.41 21.27 -29.19
CA GLY A 306 -37.18 22.64 -28.75
C GLY A 306 -38.38 23.25 -28.02
N ALA A 307 -38.26 24.51 -27.63
CA ALA A 307 -39.31 25.27 -26.94
C ALA A 307 -39.34 26.73 -27.41
N ALA A 308 -40.40 27.46 -27.08
CA ALA A 308 -40.58 28.85 -27.50
C ALA A 308 -39.38 29.76 -27.12
N ALA A 309 -38.82 29.55 -25.93
CA ALA A 309 -37.64 30.24 -25.44
C ALA A 309 -36.29 29.58 -25.83
N GLN A 310 -36.29 28.30 -26.20
CA GLN A 310 -35.10 27.49 -26.51
C GLN A 310 -35.24 26.88 -27.93
N ARG A 311 -35.06 27.72 -28.94
CA ARG A 311 -35.26 27.36 -30.35
C ARG A 311 -33.97 26.84 -30.98
N TRP A 312 -34.11 25.84 -31.83
CA TRP A 312 -33.04 25.45 -32.75
C TRP A 312 -32.81 26.54 -33.78
N ALA A 313 -31.55 26.89 -34.04
CA ALA A 313 -31.22 27.94 -34.99
C ALA A 313 -31.50 27.53 -36.45
N VAL A 314 -31.12 26.30 -36.83
CA VAL A 314 -31.25 25.77 -38.20
C VAL A 314 -31.40 24.25 -38.17
N LEU A 315 -32.18 23.70 -39.10
CA LEU A 315 -32.22 22.27 -39.43
C LEU A 315 -31.60 22.04 -40.82
N TYR A 316 -30.54 21.23 -40.91
CA TYR A 316 -29.97 20.78 -42.18
C TYR A 316 -30.49 19.38 -42.50
N ALA A 317 -31.20 19.24 -43.63
CA ALA A 317 -31.77 17.97 -44.08
C ALA A 317 -31.62 17.81 -45.60
N GLY A 318 -31.45 16.57 -46.08
CA GLY A 318 -31.36 16.27 -47.51
C GLY A 318 -32.72 16.32 -48.22
N THR A 319 -33.83 16.13 -47.49
CA THR A 319 -35.21 16.19 -47.98
C THR A 319 -36.09 16.97 -47.01
N GLY A 320 -37.25 17.44 -47.46
CA GLY A 320 -38.23 18.14 -46.62
C GLY A 320 -38.78 17.29 -45.48
N THR A 321 -39.39 17.95 -44.49
CA THR A 321 -40.02 17.28 -43.34
C THR A 321 -41.27 16.52 -43.77
N ILE A 322 -41.45 15.32 -43.21
CA ILE A 322 -42.65 14.50 -43.42
C ILE A 322 -43.64 14.84 -42.30
N ASN A 323 -44.81 15.35 -42.67
CA ASN A 323 -45.92 15.59 -41.74
C ASN A 323 -47.05 14.59 -42.04
N THR A 324 -47.47 13.83 -41.03
CA THR A 324 -48.59 12.89 -41.16
C THR A 324 -49.87 13.63 -41.58
N SER A 325 -50.44 13.24 -42.71
CA SER A 325 -51.68 13.81 -43.25
C SER A 325 -52.66 12.72 -43.68
N ASP A 326 -52.77 11.67 -42.89
CA ASP A 326 -53.67 10.55 -43.14
C ASP A 326 -55.14 10.97 -43.00
N ALA A 327 -55.99 10.56 -43.94
CA ALA A 327 -57.41 10.90 -43.93
C ALA A 327 -58.16 10.27 -42.74
N ARG A 328 -57.65 9.16 -42.18
CA ARG A 328 -58.25 8.46 -41.04
C ARG A 328 -58.18 9.25 -39.74
N ASP A 329 -57.22 10.16 -39.65
CA ASP A 329 -56.96 10.96 -38.44
C ASP A 329 -57.56 12.37 -38.53
N LYS A 330 -58.39 12.65 -39.55
CA LYS A 330 -58.88 14.00 -39.84
C LYS A 330 -60.39 14.05 -40.03
N THR A 331 -61.02 15.06 -39.43
CA THR A 331 -62.38 15.48 -39.77
C THR A 331 -62.32 16.56 -40.83
N TRP A 332 -62.95 16.32 -41.98
CA TRP A 332 -62.91 17.24 -43.11
C TRP A 332 -64.04 18.27 -43.06
N ARG A 333 -63.71 19.57 -43.03
CA ARG A 333 -64.70 20.68 -43.05
C ARG A 333 -65.09 21.10 -44.48
N GLY A 334 -64.26 20.78 -45.48
CA GLY A 334 -64.39 21.32 -46.84
C GLY A 334 -63.58 22.60 -47.06
N ALA A 335 -63.96 23.36 -48.08
CA ALA A 335 -63.22 24.53 -48.57
C ALA A 335 -63.17 25.69 -47.56
N ALA A 336 -62.32 26.68 -47.86
CA ALA A 336 -62.29 27.95 -47.13
C ALA A 336 -63.59 28.75 -47.36
N THR A 337 -64.09 29.34 -46.28
CA THR A 337 -65.22 30.28 -46.27
C THR A 337 -64.85 31.59 -46.97
N ALA A 338 -65.85 32.38 -47.34
CA ALA A 338 -65.62 33.68 -47.97
C ALA A 338 -64.77 34.63 -47.11
N ALA A 339 -64.96 34.62 -45.79
CA ALA A 339 -64.17 35.42 -44.85
C ALA A 339 -62.71 34.96 -44.79
N GLU A 340 -62.48 33.64 -44.73
CA GLU A 340 -61.13 33.07 -44.80
C GLU A 340 -60.43 33.39 -46.13
N VAL A 341 -61.13 33.33 -47.26
CA VAL A 341 -60.56 33.70 -48.57
C VAL A 341 -60.20 35.18 -48.63
N ARG A 342 -61.02 36.08 -48.06
CA ARG A 342 -60.68 37.51 -47.97
C ARG A 342 -59.48 37.76 -47.07
N ALA A 343 -59.42 37.12 -45.90
CA ALA A 343 -58.28 37.20 -45.00
C ALA A 343 -56.99 36.74 -45.70
N ALA A 344 -57.01 35.58 -46.35
CA ALA A 344 -55.87 35.05 -47.09
C ALA A 344 -55.38 36.00 -48.19
N LYS A 345 -56.28 36.63 -48.94
CA LYS A 345 -55.92 37.63 -49.98
C LYS A 345 -55.23 38.85 -49.35
N ARG A 346 -55.71 39.33 -48.20
CA ARG A 346 -55.10 40.43 -47.46
C ARG A 346 -53.74 40.04 -46.87
N ILE A 347 -53.60 38.81 -46.35
CA ILE A 347 -52.33 38.29 -45.86
C ILE A 347 -51.31 38.12 -47.00
N ALA A 348 -51.73 37.72 -48.18
CA ALA A 348 -50.83 37.63 -49.34
C ALA A 348 -50.19 38.99 -49.69
N ALA A 349 -50.90 40.10 -49.42
CA ALA A 349 -50.38 41.45 -49.62
C ALA A 349 -49.39 41.91 -48.52
N GLU A 350 -49.31 41.19 -47.40
CA GLU A 350 -48.36 41.45 -46.29
C GLU A 350 -47.00 40.77 -46.51
N LEU A 351 -46.87 39.88 -47.50
CA LEU A 351 -45.60 39.23 -47.82
C LEU A 351 -44.53 40.26 -48.22
N GLY A 352 -43.40 40.26 -47.51
CA GLY A 352 -42.33 41.22 -47.73
C GLY A 352 -40.96 40.75 -47.23
N PHE A 353 -39.94 41.55 -47.53
CA PHE A 353 -38.59 41.33 -47.03
C PHE A 353 -38.40 41.91 -45.63
N PHE A 354 -37.68 41.21 -44.77
CA PHE A 354 -37.26 41.68 -43.45
C PHE A 354 -35.84 41.23 -43.12
N GLN A 355 -35.24 41.87 -42.13
CA GLN A 355 -33.95 41.50 -41.55
C GLN A 355 -34.12 41.41 -40.04
N TRP A 356 -33.38 40.53 -39.38
CA TRP A 356 -33.40 40.41 -37.92
C TRP A 356 -32.64 41.58 -37.29
N HIS A 357 -33.22 42.22 -36.27
CA HIS A 357 -32.56 43.32 -35.55
C HIS A 357 -31.19 42.92 -34.99
N ASP A 358 -31.09 41.72 -34.40
CA ASP A 358 -29.81 41.21 -33.88
C ASP A 358 -28.77 41.05 -34.99
N ALA A 359 -29.18 40.57 -36.17
CA ALA A 359 -28.28 40.43 -37.32
C ALA A 359 -27.82 41.79 -37.87
N ILE A 360 -28.70 42.81 -37.87
CA ILE A 360 -28.33 44.18 -38.23
C ILE A 360 -27.34 44.75 -37.21
N ALA A 361 -27.60 44.55 -35.91
CA ALA A 361 -26.73 45.03 -34.85
C ALA A 361 -25.33 44.36 -34.92
N GLU A 362 -25.27 43.08 -35.28
CA GLU A 362 -24.02 42.32 -35.40
C GLU A 362 -23.26 42.61 -36.70
N LYS A 363 -23.95 42.69 -37.85
CA LYS A 363 -23.33 42.65 -39.19
C LYS A 363 -23.51 43.95 -39.99
N GLY A 364 -24.24 44.93 -39.44
CA GLY A 364 -24.70 46.10 -40.16
C GLY A 364 -25.88 45.79 -41.09
N ALA A 365 -26.64 46.82 -41.47
CA ALA A 365 -27.80 46.66 -42.35
C ALA A 365 -27.43 46.09 -43.73
N GLU A 366 -26.25 46.44 -44.25
CA GLU A 366 -25.73 45.92 -45.53
C GLU A 366 -25.26 44.46 -45.43
N GLY A 367 -24.82 44.00 -44.25
CA GLY A 367 -24.30 42.65 -44.04
C GLY A 367 -25.34 41.63 -43.57
N ALA A 368 -26.44 42.11 -42.98
CA ALA A 368 -27.55 41.25 -42.54
C ALA A 368 -28.35 40.73 -43.73
N ARG A 369 -28.71 39.44 -43.72
CA ARG A 369 -29.43 38.81 -44.83
C ARG A 369 -30.89 39.24 -44.87
N HIS A 370 -31.42 39.46 -46.08
CA HIS A 370 -32.84 39.61 -46.30
C HIS A 370 -33.55 38.25 -46.22
N HIS A 371 -34.59 38.18 -45.39
CA HIS A 371 -35.53 37.08 -45.27
C HIS A 371 -36.86 37.51 -45.89
N PHE A 372 -37.68 36.57 -46.36
CA PHE A 372 -38.99 36.86 -46.96
C PHE A 372 -40.09 36.13 -46.21
N GLY A 373 -41.19 36.83 -45.89
CA GLY A 373 -42.29 36.26 -45.14
C GLY A 373 -43.29 37.31 -44.68
N VAL A 374 -44.00 37.01 -43.60
CA VAL A 374 -45.01 37.88 -43.00
C VAL A 374 -44.61 38.27 -41.57
N ARG A 375 -45.12 39.40 -41.09
CA ARG A 375 -45.09 39.72 -39.65
C ARG A 375 -46.28 39.03 -38.98
N ALA A 376 -46.02 38.21 -37.96
CA ALA A 376 -47.05 37.39 -37.34
C ALA A 376 -48.25 38.23 -36.84
N GLN A 377 -47.99 39.31 -36.10
CA GLN A 377 -49.03 40.19 -35.57
C GLN A 377 -49.90 40.84 -36.66
N ALA A 378 -49.34 41.12 -37.84
CA ALA A 378 -50.11 41.64 -38.97
C ALA A 378 -51.11 40.60 -39.50
N VAL A 379 -50.71 39.32 -39.54
CA VAL A 379 -51.62 38.21 -39.89
C VAL A 379 -52.74 38.08 -38.85
N TRP A 380 -52.43 38.18 -37.56
CA TRP A 380 -53.43 38.18 -36.49
C TRP A 380 -54.45 39.33 -36.67
N ALA A 381 -53.98 40.55 -36.94
CA ALA A 381 -54.87 41.69 -37.17
C ALA A 381 -55.80 41.48 -38.37
N VAL A 382 -55.28 40.98 -39.51
CA VAL A 382 -56.11 40.69 -40.69
C VAL A 382 -57.18 39.64 -40.39
N MET A 383 -56.83 38.59 -39.65
CA MET A 383 -57.79 37.55 -39.27
C MET A 383 -58.87 38.10 -38.32
N ALA A 384 -58.50 39.00 -37.40
CA ALA A 384 -59.43 39.67 -36.49
C ALA A 384 -60.38 40.62 -37.24
N ASP A 385 -59.86 41.40 -38.19
CA ASP A 385 -60.66 42.32 -39.01
C ASP A 385 -61.72 41.61 -39.87
N GLU A 386 -61.44 40.37 -40.29
CA GLU A 386 -62.40 39.53 -41.01
C GLU A 386 -63.36 38.75 -40.08
N GLY A 387 -63.28 39.00 -38.77
CA GLY A 387 -64.12 38.36 -37.75
C GLY A 387 -63.84 36.87 -37.54
N LEU A 388 -62.63 36.40 -37.91
CA LEU A 388 -62.25 34.98 -37.81
C LEU A 388 -61.66 34.62 -36.45
N ILE A 389 -61.07 35.61 -35.77
CA ILE A 389 -60.51 35.50 -34.42
C ILE A 389 -60.77 36.80 -33.65
N GLU A 390 -60.56 36.78 -32.34
CA GLU A 390 -60.58 38.01 -31.54
C GLU A 390 -59.31 38.85 -31.78
N PRO A 391 -59.42 40.19 -31.73
CA PRO A 391 -58.26 41.08 -31.74
C PRO A 391 -57.29 40.76 -30.59
N ILE A 392 -55.99 41.00 -30.81
CA ILE A 392 -54.99 40.88 -29.75
C ILE A 392 -55.28 41.94 -28.68
N ALA A 393 -55.68 41.48 -27.49
CA ALA A 393 -55.86 42.36 -26.34
C ALA A 393 -54.51 42.75 -25.73
N GLU A 394 -54.38 43.99 -25.27
CA GLU A 394 -53.18 44.48 -24.58
C GLU A 394 -52.95 43.69 -23.29
N GLY A 395 -51.78 43.07 -23.15
CA GLY A 395 -51.42 42.25 -21.99
C GLY A 395 -52.14 40.90 -21.89
N GLY A 396 -52.94 40.51 -22.89
CA GLY A 396 -53.62 39.22 -22.94
C GLY A 396 -52.79 38.14 -23.64
N ALA A 397 -53.12 36.87 -23.39
CA ALA A 397 -52.59 35.72 -24.13
C ALA A 397 -53.53 35.40 -25.32
N PRO A 398 -53.23 35.87 -26.54
CA PRO A 398 -54.12 35.66 -27.68
C PRO A 398 -54.19 34.17 -28.06
N SER A 399 -55.38 33.72 -28.47
CA SER A 399 -55.62 32.35 -28.91
C SER A 399 -56.34 32.33 -30.24
N SER A 400 -56.09 31.30 -31.04
CA SER A 400 -56.63 31.15 -32.39
C SER A 400 -57.08 29.72 -32.63
N ARG A 401 -58.19 29.56 -33.37
CA ARG A 401 -58.62 28.25 -33.91
C ARG A 401 -57.84 27.84 -35.17
N TYR A 402 -57.02 28.74 -35.72
CA TYR A 402 -56.19 28.52 -36.90
C TYR A 402 -54.76 28.22 -36.47
N ALA A 403 -54.32 26.97 -36.67
CA ALA A 403 -53.05 26.48 -36.17
C ALA A 403 -51.81 27.15 -36.79
N PHE A 404 -51.94 27.81 -37.95
CA PHE A 404 -50.83 28.58 -38.54
C PHE A 404 -50.49 29.85 -37.75
N LEU A 405 -51.36 30.28 -36.82
CA LEU A 405 -51.09 31.32 -35.84
C LEU A 405 -50.69 30.69 -34.51
N CYS A 406 -49.48 30.99 -34.03
CA CYS A 406 -48.98 30.50 -32.75
C CYS A 406 -48.61 31.68 -31.85
N HIS A 407 -48.90 31.55 -30.56
CA HIS A 407 -48.45 32.42 -29.48
C HIS A 407 -48.04 31.53 -28.32
N ASP A 408 -46.84 31.77 -27.80
CA ASP A 408 -46.29 31.06 -26.66
C ASP A 408 -45.76 32.09 -25.66
N GLN A 409 -46.07 31.89 -24.38
CA GLN A 409 -45.58 32.71 -23.27
C GLN A 409 -44.79 31.84 -22.30
N TRP A 410 -43.78 32.42 -21.67
CA TRP A 410 -42.98 31.76 -20.63
C TRP A 410 -42.71 32.70 -19.47
N ASP A 411 -42.60 32.12 -18.29
CA ASP A 411 -42.24 32.82 -17.07
C ASP A 411 -40.74 33.10 -17.00
N GLU A 412 -40.36 33.96 -16.05
CA GLU A 412 -38.97 34.21 -15.69
C GLU A 412 -38.35 32.95 -15.09
N GLU A 413 -37.15 32.62 -15.52
CA GLU A 413 -36.37 31.50 -15.03
C GLU A 413 -35.13 32.04 -14.32
N ALA A 414 -35.28 32.24 -13.01
CA ALA A 414 -34.29 32.92 -12.17
C ALA A 414 -32.92 32.21 -12.16
N ASP A 415 -32.91 30.86 -12.18
CA ASP A 415 -31.68 30.06 -12.13
C ASP A 415 -30.83 30.20 -13.41
N GLU A 416 -31.47 30.40 -14.56
CA GLU A 416 -30.80 30.59 -15.85
C GLU A 416 -30.69 32.08 -16.25
N GLY A 417 -31.20 32.99 -15.40
CA GLY A 417 -31.21 34.44 -15.65
C GLY A 417 -32.05 34.86 -16.86
N ARG A 418 -33.05 34.05 -17.25
CA ARG A 418 -33.87 34.30 -18.44
C ARG A 418 -35.14 35.07 -18.06
N PRO A 419 -35.38 36.27 -18.61
CA PRO A 419 -36.57 37.05 -18.30
C PRO A 419 -37.85 36.38 -18.85
N ALA A 420 -38.97 36.66 -18.19
CA ALA A 420 -40.30 36.35 -18.71
C ALA A 420 -40.49 37.01 -20.08
N GLY A 421 -41.29 36.38 -20.93
CA GLY A 421 -41.54 36.90 -22.27
C GLY A 421 -42.52 36.05 -23.06
N ASP A 422 -42.79 36.50 -24.27
CA ASP A 422 -43.66 35.80 -25.20
C ASP A 422 -43.11 35.85 -26.63
N ARG A 423 -43.72 35.08 -27.52
CA ARG A 423 -43.36 35.08 -28.93
C ARG A 423 -44.55 34.69 -29.79
N PHE A 424 -44.68 35.41 -30.90
CA PHE A 424 -45.57 35.06 -31.98
C PHE A 424 -44.82 34.20 -33.01
N GLY A 425 -45.46 33.13 -33.45
CA GLY A 425 -44.96 32.21 -34.46
C GLY A 425 -45.95 32.01 -35.60
N ILE A 426 -45.41 31.60 -36.76
CA ILE A 426 -46.21 31.22 -37.93
C ILE A 426 -45.79 29.81 -38.36
N ARG A 427 -46.77 28.91 -38.56
CA ARG A 427 -46.54 27.64 -39.27
C ARG A 427 -46.58 27.92 -40.77
N THR A 428 -45.42 28.21 -41.33
CA THR A 428 -45.26 28.75 -42.69
C THR A 428 -45.79 27.80 -43.77
N ASP A 429 -45.68 26.50 -43.55
CA ASP A 429 -46.24 25.44 -44.39
C ASP A 429 -47.77 25.53 -44.48
N GLN A 430 -48.45 25.64 -43.34
CA GLN A 430 -49.91 25.76 -43.30
C GLN A 430 -50.39 27.10 -43.84
N LEU A 431 -49.68 28.19 -43.53
CA LEU A 431 -49.99 29.51 -44.08
C LEU A 431 -49.86 29.48 -45.61
N ALA A 432 -48.80 28.89 -46.17
CA ALA A 432 -48.64 28.79 -47.61
C ALA A 432 -49.82 28.05 -48.28
N LEU A 433 -50.29 26.93 -47.72
CA LEU A 433 -51.47 26.22 -48.23
C LEU A 433 -52.74 27.08 -48.19
N PHE A 434 -52.90 27.87 -47.13
CA PHE A 434 -54.02 28.81 -47.00
C PHE A 434 -53.99 29.91 -48.07
N LEU A 435 -52.81 30.47 -48.34
CA LEU A 435 -52.60 31.47 -49.39
C LEU A 435 -52.82 30.89 -50.79
N ILE A 436 -52.38 29.65 -51.04
CA ILE A 436 -52.62 28.94 -52.30
C ILE A 436 -54.13 28.78 -52.57
N ALA A 437 -54.91 28.38 -51.56
CA ALA A 437 -56.37 28.26 -51.71
C ALA A 437 -57.03 29.60 -52.11
N ALA A 438 -56.50 30.73 -51.63
CA ALA A 438 -57.00 32.04 -51.99
C ALA A 438 -56.56 32.53 -53.37
N GLN A 439 -55.36 32.12 -53.81
CA GLN A 439 -54.90 32.33 -55.18
C GLN A 439 -55.77 31.54 -56.16
N ASP A 440 -56.06 30.27 -55.88
CA ASP A 440 -56.96 29.43 -56.66
C ASP A 440 -58.36 30.06 -56.77
N ALA A 441 -58.95 30.49 -55.64
CA ALA A 441 -60.23 31.19 -55.64
C ALA A 441 -60.22 32.51 -56.43
N ARG A 442 -59.07 33.20 -56.53
CA ARG A 442 -58.92 34.40 -57.36
C ARG A 442 -58.83 34.04 -58.84
N LEU A 443 -58.10 32.98 -59.19
CA LEU A 443 -57.99 32.49 -60.56
C LEU A 443 -59.35 32.02 -61.08
N ALA A 444 -60.06 31.20 -60.31
CA ALA A 444 -61.41 30.74 -60.67
C ALA A 444 -62.39 31.90 -60.91
N ALA A 445 -62.30 32.98 -60.12
CA ALA A 445 -63.12 34.17 -60.32
C ALA A 445 -62.77 34.96 -61.60
N LEU A 446 -61.49 34.96 -62.00
CA LEU A 446 -61.05 35.56 -63.26
C LEU A 446 -61.48 34.71 -64.46
N GLU A 447 -61.35 33.40 -64.37
CA GLU A 447 -61.78 32.45 -65.41
C GLU A 447 -63.28 32.48 -65.63
N ALA A 448 -64.08 32.65 -64.57
CA ALA A 448 -65.53 32.80 -64.68
C ALA A 448 -65.98 34.16 -65.25
N ALA A 449 -65.09 35.16 -65.25
CA ALA A 449 -65.36 36.51 -65.76
C ALA A 449 -64.87 36.72 -67.21
N ALA A 450 -64.09 35.79 -67.74
CA ALA A 450 -63.63 35.74 -69.13
C ALA A 450 -64.64 35.00 -70.00
#